data_AF-A0A5E4HH64-F1
#
_entry.id   AF-A0A5E4HH64-F1
#
_cell.length_a   1.000
_cell.length_b   1.000
_cell.length_c   1.000
_cell.angle_alpha   90.00
_cell.angle_beta   90.00
_cell.angle_gamma   90.00
#
_symmetry.space_group_name_H-M   'P 1'
#
loop_
_entity.id
_entity.type
_entity.pdbx_description
1 polymer ?
#
loop_
_entity_poly.entity_id
_entity_poly.type
_entity_poly.pdbx_seq_one_letter_code
_entity_poly.pdbx_strand_id
1 'polypeptide(L)'
;MSEHTEVAVPKPGKCARCGRALKHAYEVNGVPYGPVCVRKLGFAIASDGVASRKRKAYQEPPMNETQLSFFEADAPGLDVVYTGTILGNDEDRIVAAHRPGQSARPLPLHLQIVNHSPTGFCWGYGGSGPAQLAFAILYDYLRDKERALSLYQDFKFKIIGGLPMDKNFQLTGQQVEAAITEITIGRLQHE
;
A
#
# COMPACT_ATOMS: atom_id res chain seq x y z
N MET A 1 20.02 -33.83 9.22
CA MET A 1 19.73 -33.15 10.50
C MET A 1 18.82 -31.97 10.19
N SER A 2 17.53 -32.12 10.46
CA SER A 2 16.56 -31.01 10.52
C SER A 2 15.44 -31.50 11.42
N GLU A 3 15.42 -30.93 12.62
CA GLU A 3 14.51 -31.23 13.72
C GLU A 3 13.04 -31.15 13.29
N HIS A 4 12.34 -32.28 13.39
CA HIS A 4 10.89 -32.26 13.47
C HIS A 4 10.53 -32.01 14.93
N THR A 5 10.22 -30.76 15.25
CA THR A 5 9.57 -30.41 16.52
C THR A 5 8.16 -31.03 16.49
N GLU A 6 8.01 -32.20 17.11
CA GLU A 6 6.70 -32.79 17.37
C GLU A 6 5.92 -31.84 18.28
N VAL A 7 4.99 -31.10 17.69
CA VAL A 7 4.04 -30.27 18.43
C VAL A 7 3.14 -31.21 19.22
N ALA A 8 3.31 -31.20 20.55
CA ALA A 8 2.54 -32.04 21.46
C ALA A 8 1.03 -31.89 21.20
N VAL A 9 0.40 -32.95 20.70
CA VAL A 9 -1.04 -32.99 20.48
C VAL A 9 -1.74 -32.95 21.85
N PRO A 10 -2.63 -31.98 22.10
CA PRO A 10 -3.31 -31.85 23.38
C PRO A 10 -4.19 -33.08 23.66
N LYS A 11 -4.03 -33.68 24.84
CA LYS A 11 -4.85 -34.83 25.28
C LYS A 11 -6.34 -34.47 25.22
N PRO A 12 -7.23 -35.40 24.80
CA PRO A 12 -8.66 -35.15 24.77
C PRO A 12 -9.15 -34.70 26.15
N GLY A 13 -9.92 -33.61 26.18
CA GLY A 13 -10.38 -32.99 27.42
C GLY A 13 -9.40 -32.01 28.08
N LYS A 14 -8.36 -31.51 27.40
CA LYS A 14 -7.56 -30.35 27.86
C LYS A 14 -7.54 -29.22 26.84
N CYS A 15 -7.52 -27.99 27.34
CA CYS A 15 -7.39 -26.79 26.52
C CYS A 15 -5.99 -26.67 25.92
N ALA A 16 -5.89 -26.55 24.59
CA ALA A 16 -4.62 -26.40 23.90
C ALA A 16 -3.86 -25.09 24.22
N ARG A 17 -4.56 -24.05 24.68
CA ARG A 17 -3.94 -22.74 25.02
C ARG A 17 -3.40 -22.67 26.45
N CYS A 18 -4.12 -23.24 27.41
CA CYS A 18 -3.81 -23.06 28.84
C CYS A 18 -3.61 -24.37 29.62
N GLY A 19 -3.73 -25.52 28.96
CA GLY A 19 -3.50 -26.86 29.54
C GLY A 19 -4.56 -27.34 30.54
N ARG A 20 -5.55 -26.51 30.91
CA ARG A 20 -6.60 -26.86 31.88
C ARG A 20 -7.50 -27.99 31.36
N ALA A 21 -7.90 -28.90 32.24
CA ALA A 21 -8.93 -29.90 31.97
C ALA A 21 -10.29 -29.24 31.65
N LEU A 22 -10.97 -29.76 30.64
CA LEU A 22 -12.22 -29.24 30.09
C LEU A 22 -13.37 -30.21 30.35
N LYS A 23 -14.44 -29.70 30.96
CA LYS A 23 -15.73 -30.42 31.02
C LYS A 23 -16.48 -30.35 29.69
N HIS A 24 -16.35 -29.21 29.01
CA HIS A 24 -16.89 -28.96 27.68
C HIS A 24 -15.79 -28.30 26.84
N ALA A 25 -15.47 -28.90 25.70
CA ALA A 25 -14.49 -28.38 24.76
C ALA A 25 -15.19 -27.67 23.61
N TYR A 26 -14.58 -26.60 23.14
CA TYR A 26 -15.00 -25.88 21.95
C TYR A 26 -13.90 -26.01 20.90
N GLU A 27 -14.26 -26.51 19.73
CA GLU A 27 -13.28 -26.78 18.67
C GLU A 27 -13.07 -25.56 17.79
N VAL A 28 -11.82 -25.14 17.67
CA VAL A 28 -11.35 -24.17 16.67
C VAL A 28 -10.38 -24.90 15.76
N ASN A 29 -10.72 -25.06 14.47
CA ASN A 29 -9.91 -25.78 13.49
C ASN A 29 -9.48 -27.19 13.96
N GLY A 30 -10.37 -27.93 14.62
CA GLY A 30 -10.10 -29.28 15.15
C GLY A 30 -9.27 -29.32 16.43
N VAL A 31 -8.99 -28.16 17.06
CA VAL A 31 -8.23 -28.09 18.31
C VAL A 31 -9.15 -27.68 19.48
N PRO A 32 -9.14 -28.41 20.61
CA PRO A 32 -10.04 -28.15 21.73
C PRO A 32 -9.55 -26.99 22.62
N TYR A 33 -10.45 -26.06 22.90
CA TYR A 33 -10.22 -24.93 23.79
C TYR A 33 -11.33 -24.78 24.83
N GLY A 34 -10.98 -24.20 25.97
CA GLY A 34 -11.97 -23.78 26.97
C GLY A 34 -12.69 -22.48 26.59
N PRO A 35 -13.87 -22.21 27.18
CA PRO A 35 -14.72 -21.09 26.79
C PRO A 35 -14.07 -19.71 26.94
N VAL A 36 -13.19 -19.55 27.93
CA VAL A 36 -12.43 -18.30 28.12
C VAL A 36 -11.35 -18.15 27.05
N CYS A 37 -10.67 -19.25 26.71
CA CYS A 37 -9.56 -19.23 25.74
C CYS A 37 -10.07 -19.01 24.31
N VAL A 38 -11.22 -19.59 23.94
CA VAL A 38 -11.87 -19.37 22.63
C VAL A 38 -12.22 -17.90 22.41
N ARG A 39 -12.84 -17.25 23.41
CA ARG A 39 -13.16 -15.81 23.33
C ARG A 39 -11.90 -14.96 23.21
N LYS A 40 -10.85 -15.28 23.96
CA LYS A 40 -9.53 -14.62 23.84
C LYS A 40 -8.81 -14.91 22.51
N LEU A 41 -9.28 -15.85 21.70
CA LEU A 41 -8.79 -16.10 20.33
C LEU A 41 -9.66 -15.35 19.28
N GLY A 42 -10.69 -14.62 19.72
CA GLY A 42 -11.59 -13.87 18.85
C GLY A 42 -12.66 -14.73 18.17
N PHE A 43 -12.96 -15.91 18.72
CA PHE A 43 -14.03 -16.78 18.22
C PHE A 43 -15.28 -16.64 19.10
N ALA A 44 -16.45 -16.70 18.47
CA ALA A 44 -17.71 -16.80 19.18
C ALA A 44 -17.96 -18.25 19.57
N ILE A 45 -18.66 -18.45 20.69
CA ILE A 45 -19.05 -19.76 21.17
C ILE A 45 -20.49 -20.01 20.74
N ALA A 46 -20.70 -21.03 19.91
CA ALA A 46 -22.02 -21.57 19.62
C ALA A 46 -22.34 -22.74 20.57
N SER A 47 -23.63 -23.04 20.72
CA SER A 47 -24.14 -24.09 21.62
C SER A 47 -23.86 -25.51 21.15
N ASP A 48 -23.45 -25.68 19.90
CA ASP A 48 -23.13 -26.95 19.23
C ASP A 48 -21.69 -27.44 19.47
N GLY A 49 -20.88 -26.67 20.24
CA GLY A 49 -19.49 -27.03 20.54
C GLY A 49 -18.48 -26.58 19.47
N VAL A 50 -18.93 -25.99 18.37
CA VAL A 50 -18.04 -25.49 17.31
C VAL A 50 -17.83 -23.99 17.47
N ALA A 51 -16.57 -23.57 17.60
CA ALA A 51 -16.25 -22.15 17.73
C ALA A 51 -16.04 -21.53 16.34
N SER A 52 -17.02 -20.75 15.89
CA SER A 52 -16.94 -20.02 14.62
C SER A 52 -16.47 -18.59 14.82
N ARG A 53 -15.59 -18.13 13.93
CA ARG A 53 -15.22 -16.72 13.84
C ARG A 53 -16.38 -16.00 13.19
N LYS A 54 -16.98 -15.01 13.86
CA LYS A 54 -17.72 -13.97 13.13
C LYS A 54 -16.69 -13.25 12.27
N ARG A 55 -16.49 -13.69 11.03
CA ARG A 55 -16.03 -12.76 10.00
C ARG A 55 -17.12 -11.70 9.97
N LYS A 56 -16.77 -10.46 10.33
CA LYS A 56 -17.56 -9.33 9.84
C LYS A 56 -17.46 -9.51 8.33
N ALA A 57 -18.54 -9.96 7.67
CA ALA A 57 -18.64 -9.77 6.24
C ALA A 57 -18.35 -8.28 6.06
N TYR A 58 -17.33 -7.96 5.28
CA TYR A 58 -17.16 -6.59 4.84
C TYR A 58 -18.41 -6.30 4.01
N GLN A 59 -19.43 -5.77 4.66
CA GLN A 59 -20.52 -5.09 3.99
C GLN A 59 -19.97 -3.71 3.74
N GLU A 60 -19.86 -3.34 2.46
CA GLU A 60 -19.73 -1.94 2.09
C GLU A 60 -20.81 -1.19 2.88
N PRO A 61 -20.43 -0.25 3.78
CA PRO A 61 -21.42 0.51 4.51
C PRO A 61 -22.30 1.21 3.47
N PRO A 62 -23.64 1.17 3.59
CA PRO A 62 -24.51 1.91 2.68
C PRO A 62 -24.09 3.37 2.74
N MET A 63 -23.68 3.91 1.59
CA MET A 63 -23.20 5.28 1.50
C MET A 63 -24.32 6.21 1.94
N ASN A 64 -24.13 6.89 3.08
CA ASN A 64 -24.97 8.03 3.43
C ASN A 64 -24.39 9.29 2.74
N GLU A 65 -25.24 10.29 2.49
CA GLU A 65 -24.85 11.54 1.84
C GLU A 65 -23.70 12.27 2.57
N THR A 66 -23.53 12.00 3.86
CA THR A 66 -22.43 12.55 4.69
C THR A 66 -21.09 11.84 4.48
N GLN A 67 -21.10 10.61 3.96
CA GLN A 67 -19.91 9.83 3.63
C GLN A 67 -19.50 10.04 2.17
N LEU A 68 -20.47 10.35 1.29
CA LEU A 68 -20.21 10.91 -0.05
C LEU A 68 -19.39 12.20 0.05
N SER A 69 -19.71 13.11 0.97
CA SER A 69 -18.93 14.33 1.17
C SER A 69 -17.55 14.10 1.85
N PHE A 70 -17.34 12.98 2.53
CA PHE A 70 -16.03 12.61 3.09
C PHE A 70 -15.12 11.97 2.03
N PHE A 71 -15.67 11.15 1.11
CA PHE A 71 -14.94 10.60 -0.04
C PHE A 71 -14.75 11.61 -1.17
N GLU A 72 -15.61 12.63 -1.29
CA GLU A 72 -15.45 13.72 -2.26
C GLU A 72 -14.36 14.74 -1.86
N ALA A 73 -13.97 14.80 -0.59
CA ALA A 73 -12.91 15.69 -0.12
C ALA A 73 -11.48 15.17 -0.39
N ASP A 74 -11.34 13.87 -0.71
CA ASP A 74 -10.09 13.19 -1.05
C ASP A 74 -10.12 12.67 -2.50
N ALA A 75 -10.67 13.48 -3.43
CA ALA A 75 -10.46 13.26 -4.85
C ALA A 75 -8.94 13.10 -5.11
N PRO A 76 -8.50 12.08 -5.87
CA PRO A 76 -7.12 11.61 -5.91
C PRO A 76 -6.18 12.67 -6.46
N GLY A 77 -5.69 13.57 -5.61
CA GLY A 77 -4.65 14.55 -5.90
C GLY A 77 -4.68 15.22 -7.28
N LEU A 78 -5.81 15.30 -8.00
CA LEU A 78 -5.81 15.66 -9.43
C LEU A 78 -5.28 17.07 -9.63
N ASP A 79 -5.52 17.92 -8.64
CA ASP A 79 -5.08 19.30 -8.57
C ASP A 79 -3.62 19.45 -8.09
N VAL A 80 -2.93 18.34 -7.80
CA VAL A 80 -1.50 18.38 -7.52
C VAL A 80 -0.73 18.73 -8.78
N VAL A 81 0.30 19.55 -8.62
CA VAL A 81 1.27 19.82 -9.67
C VAL A 81 2.65 19.50 -9.14
N TYR A 82 3.38 18.63 -9.83
CA TYR A 82 4.79 18.37 -9.54
C TYR A 82 5.66 19.24 -10.44
N THR A 83 6.58 19.98 -9.84
CA THR A 83 7.55 20.81 -10.57
C THR A 83 8.95 20.33 -10.29
N GLY A 84 9.69 19.98 -11.36
CA GLY A 84 11.13 19.77 -11.28
C GLY A 84 11.87 21.05 -11.63
N THR A 85 12.77 21.46 -10.75
CA THR A 85 13.63 22.63 -10.94
C THR A 85 15.08 22.19 -10.91
N ILE A 86 15.84 22.67 -11.89
CA ILE A 86 17.29 22.53 -11.92
C ILE A 86 17.89 23.79 -11.27
N LEU A 87 18.74 23.61 -10.25
CA LEU A 87 19.41 24.66 -9.51
C LEU A 87 20.92 24.65 -9.82
N GLY A 88 21.52 25.85 -9.83
CA GLY A 88 22.96 26.02 -10.06
C GLY A 88 23.37 25.72 -11.51
N ASN A 89 24.60 25.22 -11.69
CA ASN A 89 25.17 24.82 -12.99
C ASN A 89 24.70 23.42 -13.41
N ASP A 90 23.39 23.16 -13.38
CA ASP A 90 22.75 21.90 -13.78
C ASP A 90 22.93 20.65 -12.88
N GLU A 91 23.51 20.81 -11.68
CA GLU A 91 23.82 19.68 -10.80
C GLU A 91 22.68 19.33 -9.82
N ASP A 92 21.99 20.33 -9.27
CA ASP A 92 20.99 20.11 -8.22
C ASP A 92 19.58 20.05 -8.79
N ARG A 93 18.95 18.88 -8.68
CA ARG A 93 17.61 18.61 -9.22
C ARG A 93 16.61 18.41 -8.09
N ILE A 94 15.80 19.43 -7.85
CA ILE A 94 14.76 19.39 -6.81
C ILE A 94 13.38 19.18 -7.44
N VAL A 95 12.51 18.47 -6.72
CA VAL A 95 11.12 18.30 -7.12
C VAL A 95 10.23 18.73 -5.98
N ALA A 96 9.24 19.55 -6.29
CA ALA A 96 8.25 20.01 -5.33
C ALA A 96 6.84 19.61 -5.78
N ALA A 97 5.99 19.28 -4.81
CA ALA A 97 4.58 19.05 -5.03
C ALA A 97 3.78 20.27 -4.53
N HIS A 98 2.91 20.79 -5.40
CA HIS A 98 2.04 21.93 -5.15
C HIS A 98 0.61 21.43 -5.09
N ARG A 99 -0.10 21.72 -4.01
CA ARG A 99 -1.54 21.42 -3.87
C ARG A 99 -2.29 22.71 -3.58
N PRO A 100 -3.55 22.85 -4.05
CA PRO A 100 -4.37 24.01 -3.72
C PRO A 100 -4.46 24.20 -2.20
N GLY A 101 -4.29 25.44 -1.74
CA GLY A 101 -4.37 25.79 -0.33
C GLY A 101 -3.19 25.31 0.55
N GLN A 102 -2.12 24.75 -0.03
CA GLN A 102 -0.94 24.31 0.70
C GLN A 102 0.33 24.96 0.14
N SER A 103 1.32 25.19 1.01
CA SER A 103 2.65 25.58 0.56
C SER A 103 3.30 24.47 -0.25
N ALA A 104 4.07 24.85 -1.28
CA ALA A 104 4.89 23.92 -2.04
C ALA A 104 5.80 23.15 -1.09
N ARG A 105 5.82 21.82 -1.20
CA ARG A 105 6.69 20.97 -0.38
C ARG A 105 7.69 20.20 -1.23
N PRO A 106 8.95 20.07 -0.79
CA PRO A 106 9.89 19.17 -1.41
C PRO A 106 9.36 17.74 -1.41
N LEU A 107 9.52 17.04 -2.53
CA LEU A 107 9.14 15.64 -2.67
C LEU A 107 10.23 14.78 -2.02
N PRO A 108 9.91 13.94 -1.01
CA PRO A 108 10.90 13.07 -0.40
C PRO A 108 11.37 11.98 -1.37
N LEU A 109 12.64 11.59 -1.26
CA LEU A 109 13.19 10.49 -2.08
C LEU A 109 12.60 9.13 -1.73
N HIS A 110 12.16 8.92 -0.48
CA HIS A 110 11.68 7.63 0.03
C HIS A 110 12.70 6.47 -0.07
N LEU A 111 13.98 6.76 0.21
CA LEU A 111 15.11 5.82 0.14
C LEU A 111 14.94 4.58 1.04
N GLN A 112 14.12 4.66 2.08
CA GLN A 112 13.78 3.54 2.96
C GLN A 112 12.85 2.51 2.31
N ILE A 113 12.24 2.83 1.15
CA ILE A 113 11.35 1.93 0.41
C ILE A 113 12.03 1.45 -0.86
N VAL A 114 12.52 2.37 -1.68
CA VAL A 114 13.32 2.07 -2.87
C VAL A 114 14.56 2.94 -2.88
N ASN A 115 15.71 2.35 -3.15
CA ASN A 115 17.01 3.02 -3.13
C ASN A 115 17.69 2.90 -4.50
N HIS A 116 17.10 3.51 -5.52
CA HIS A 116 17.67 3.57 -6.86
C HIS A 116 18.73 4.66 -6.97
N SER A 117 18.50 5.80 -6.32
CA SER A 117 19.37 6.99 -6.42
C SER A 117 19.43 7.75 -5.10
N PRO A 118 20.40 7.43 -4.21
CA PRO A 118 20.66 8.21 -3.01
C PRO A 118 21.09 9.66 -3.32
N THR A 119 21.63 9.89 -4.52
CA THR A 119 22.17 11.18 -4.98
C THR A 119 21.09 12.15 -5.45
N GLY A 120 19.83 11.72 -5.56
CA GLY A 120 18.70 12.60 -5.89
C GLY A 120 17.91 12.18 -7.11
N PHE A 121 17.07 13.11 -7.60
CA PHE A 121 16.19 12.89 -8.74
C PHE A 121 16.85 13.25 -10.07
N CYS A 122 16.47 12.54 -11.13
CA CYS A 122 16.71 12.98 -12.50
C CYS A 122 15.47 12.68 -13.36
N TRP A 123 15.45 13.20 -14.58
CA TRP A 123 14.39 12.97 -15.56
C TRP A 123 14.92 13.11 -16.99
N GLY A 124 14.09 12.73 -17.97
CA GLY A 124 14.41 12.81 -19.40
C GLY A 124 15.26 11.67 -19.97
N TYR A 125 15.42 10.58 -19.20
CA TYR A 125 16.02 9.33 -19.66
C TYR A 125 15.55 8.14 -18.80
N GLY A 126 15.96 6.92 -19.15
CA GLY A 126 15.49 5.67 -18.55
C GLY A 126 16.30 5.08 -17.39
N GLY A 127 17.02 5.90 -16.60
CA GLY A 127 17.96 5.41 -15.58
C GLY A 127 17.43 5.28 -14.14
N SER A 128 18.36 5.25 -13.16
CA SER A 128 18.06 5.10 -11.73
C SER A 128 17.48 6.35 -11.07
N GLY A 129 18.01 7.54 -11.35
CA GLY A 129 17.45 8.82 -10.90
C GLY A 129 15.99 9.02 -11.34
N PRO A 130 15.67 8.78 -12.63
CA PRO A 130 14.29 8.77 -13.14
C PRO A 130 13.41 7.70 -12.47
N ALA A 131 13.95 6.54 -12.13
CA ALA A 131 13.22 5.51 -11.40
C ALA A 131 12.87 5.95 -9.96
N GLN A 132 13.81 6.61 -9.28
CA GLN A 132 13.56 7.19 -7.95
C GLN A 132 12.46 8.25 -8.00
N LEU A 133 12.50 9.12 -9.01
CA LEU A 133 11.49 10.17 -9.21
C LEU A 133 10.11 9.58 -9.52
N ALA A 134 10.04 8.60 -10.42
CA ALA A 134 8.81 7.90 -10.76
C ALA A 134 8.13 7.30 -9.52
N PHE A 135 8.90 6.61 -8.68
CA PHE A 135 8.38 6.05 -7.44
C PHE A 135 7.89 7.13 -6.48
N ALA A 136 8.69 8.18 -6.26
CA ALA A 136 8.33 9.24 -5.32
C ALA A 136 7.03 9.96 -5.73
N ILE A 137 6.85 10.25 -7.02
CA ILE A 137 5.62 10.86 -7.54
C ILE A 137 4.42 9.93 -7.33
N LEU A 138 4.53 8.66 -7.73
CA LEU A 138 3.40 7.72 -7.58
C LEU A 138 3.05 7.44 -6.13
N TYR A 139 4.05 7.28 -5.26
CA TYR A 139 3.81 7.05 -3.84
C TYR A 139 3.14 8.25 -3.17
N ASP A 140 3.55 9.45 -3.57
CA ASP A 140 2.93 10.66 -3.08
C ASP A 140 1.52 10.90 -3.62
N TYR A 141 1.28 10.54 -4.88
CA TYR A 141 0.00 10.69 -5.55
C TYR A 141 -1.04 9.68 -5.06
N LEU A 142 -0.68 8.39 -5.07
CA LEU A 142 -1.58 7.29 -4.75
C LEU A 142 -1.79 7.07 -3.25
N ARG A 143 -0.84 7.54 -2.42
CA ARG A 143 -0.78 7.22 -0.98
C ARG A 143 -0.83 5.71 -0.70
N ASP A 144 -0.44 4.91 -1.68
CA ASP A 144 -0.46 3.45 -1.65
C ASP A 144 0.92 2.92 -2.08
N LYS A 145 1.61 2.27 -1.14
CA LYS A 145 2.94 1.73 -1.35
C LYS A 145 2.96 0.63 -2.40
N GLU A 146 2.02 -0.31 -2.35
CA GLU A 146 2.03 -1.50 -3.18
C GLU A 146 1.69 -1.13 -4.62
N ARG A 147 0.69 -0.27 -4.81
CA ARG A 147 0.37 0.26 -6.15
C ARG A 147 1.53 1.05 -6.73
N ALA A 148 2.16 1.93 -5.96
CA ALA A 148 3.33 2.68 -6.42
C ALA A 148 4.49 1.75 -6.83
N LEU A 149 4.81 0.74 -6.02
CA LEU A 149 5.83 -0.27 -6.33
C LEU A 149 5.51 -1.05 -7.61
N SER A 150 4.23 -1.37 -7.83
CA SER A 150 3.81 -2.12 -9.01
C SER A 150 3.87 -1.31 -10.31
N LEU A 151 3.75 0.02 -10.26
CA LEU A 151 3.55 0.88 -11.44
C LEU A 151 4.77 1.73 -11.82
N TYR A 152 5.68 2.02 -10.89
CA TYR A 152 6.69 3.08 -11.10
C TYR A 152 7.68 2.82 -12.24
N GLN A 153 7.98 1.55 -12.57
CA GLN A 153 8.90 1.25 -13.67
C GLN A 153 8.29 1.59 -15.03
N ASP A 154 7.02 1.24 -15.25
CA ASP A 154 6.31 1.58 -16.49
C ASP A 154 6.09 3.09 -16.56
N PHE A 155 5.70 3.69 -15.44
CA PHE A 155 5.52 5.14 -15.33
C PHE A 155 6.81 5.92 -15.61
N LYS A 156 7.96 5.40 -15.17
CA LYS A 156 9.28 5.96 -15.47
C LYS A 156 9.50 6.05 -16.97
N PHE A 157 9.32 4.97 -17.71
CA PHE A 157 9.58 4.98 -19.15
C PHE A 157 8.55 5.80 -19.92
N LYS A 158 7.28 5.76 -19.48
CA LYS A 158 6.18 6.43 -20.15
C LYS A 158 6.21 7.96 -19.99
N ILE A 159 6.46 8.43 -18.77
CA ILE A 159 6.36 9.86 -18.42
C ILE A 159 7.73 10.43 -18.11
N ILE A 160 8.39 9.93 -17.06
CA ILE A 160 9.59 10.58 -16.50
C ILE A 160 10.76 10.59 -17.49
N GLY A 161 10.92 9.52 -18.27
CA GLY A 161 11.96 9.39 -19.29
C GLY A 161 11.73 10.29 -20.51
N GLY A 162 10.51 10.76 -20.75
CA GLY A 162 10.18 11.67 -21.86
C GLY A 162 10.19 13.16 -21.48
N LEU A 163 10.42 13.49 -20.21
CA LEU A 163 10.54 14.87 -19.75
C LEU A 163 11.79 15.56 -20.35
N PRO A 164 11.82 16.89 -20.45
CA PRO A 164 12.99 17.58 -21.00
C PRO A 164 14.20 17.44 -20.06
N MET A 165 15.25 16.75 -20.51
CA MET A 165 16.40 16.34 -19.69
C MET A 165 17.08 17.51 -18.96
N ASP A 166 17.34 18.61 -19.64
CA ASP A 166 18.08 19.75 -19.08
C ASP A 166 17.20 20.99 -18.92
N LYS A 167 15.91 20.77 -18.64
CA LYS A 167 14.97 21.85 -18.36
C LYS A 167 14.08 21.50 -17.18
N ASN A 168 13.51 22.54 -16.60
CA ASN A 168 12.44 22.40 -15.64
C ASN A 168 11.24 21.70 -16.29
N PHE A 169 10.50 20.94 -15.49
CA PHE A 169 9.27 20.30 -15.93
C PHE A 169 8.11 20.65 -15.01
N GLN A 170 6.91 20.51 -15.55
CA GLN A 170 5.67 20.51 -14.79
C GLN A 170 4.88 19.26 -15.18
N LEU A 171 4.36 18.56 -14.17
CA LEU A 171 3.54 17.36 -14.35
C LEU A 171 2.32 17.46 -13.45
N THR A 172 1.12 17.45 -14.04
CA THR A 172 -0.14 17.58 -13.28
C THR A 172 -0.64 16.23 -12.79
N GLY A 173 -1.47 16.24 -11.74
CA GLY A 173 -2.15 15.04 -11.23
C GLY A 173 -2.98 14.36 -12.32
N GLN A 174 -3.62 15.13 -13.21
CA GLN A 174 -4.34 14.60 -14.36
C GLN A 174 -3.43 13.80 -15.32
N GLN A 175 -2.22 14.30 -15.60
CA GLN A 175 -1.25 13.57 -16.43
C GLN A 175 -0.75 12.30 -15.74
N VAL A 176 -0.60 12.34 -14.41
CA VAL A 176 -0.25 11.16 -13.61
C VAL A 176 -1.36 10.10 -13.69
N GLU A 177 -2.62 10.50 -13.46
CA GLU A 177 -3.78 9.61 -13.52
C GLU A 177 -3.99 8.99 -14.90
N ALA A 178 -3.87 9.80 -15.96
CA ALA A 178 -3.95 9.32 -17.33
C ALA A 178 -2.88 8.26 -17.62
N ALA A 179 -1.64 8.50 -17.19
CA ALA A 179 -0.56 7.54 -17.35
C ALA A 179 -0.81 6.24 -16.59
N ILE A 180 -1.31 6.30 -15.36
CA ILE A 180 -1.67 5.11 -14.57
C ILE A 180 -2.76 4.31 -15.26
N THR A 181 -3.80 4.98 -15.76
CA THR A 181 -4.91 4.35 -16.48
C THR A 181 -4.40 3.62 -17.72
N GLU A 182 -3.59 4.28 -18.55
CA GLU A 182 -3.01 3.68 -19.75
C GLU A 182 -2.09 2.49 -19.45
N ILE A 183 -1.25 2.58 -18.41
CA ILE A 183 -0.38 1.46 -17.99
C ILE A 183 -1.23 0.27 -17.53
N THR A 184 -2.28 0.53 -16.76
CA THR A 184 -3.17 -0.51 -16.24
C THR A 184 -3.91 -1.21 -17.38
N ILE A 185 -4.46 -0.46 -18.33
CA ILE A 185 -5.13 -1.01 -19.52
C ILE A 185 -4.15 -1.84 -20.35
N GLY A 186 -2.94 -1.32 -20.60
CA GLY A 186 -1.93 -2.03 -21.36
C GLY A 186 -1.56 -3.39 -20.76
N ARG A 187 -1.49 -3.51 -19.43
CA ARG A 187 -1.24 -4.78 -18.76
C ARG A 187 -2.37 -5.80 -18.96
N LEU A 188 -3.62 -5.38 -18.91
CA LEU A 188 -4.79 -6.25 -19.11
C LEU A 188 -4.93 -6.77 -20.54
N GLN A 189 -4.38 -6.06 -21.54
CA GLN A 189 -4.44 -6.47 -22.94
C GLN A 189 -3.36 -7.50 -23.34
N HIS A 190 -2.40 -7.75 -22.45
CA HIS A 190 -1.28 -8.68 -22.68
C HIS A 190 -1.32 -9.92 -21.78
N GLU A 191 -2.43 -10.15 -21.06
CA GLU A 191 -2.76 -11.38 -20.33
C GLU A 191 -3.57 -12.35 -21.22
#